data_AF-A0A9W8MQL9-F1
#
_entry.id   AF-A0A9W8MQL9-F1
#
_cell.length_a   1.000
_cell.length_b   1.000
_cell.length_c   1.000
_cell.angle_alpha   90.00
_cell.angle_beta   90.00
_cell.angle_gamma   90.00
#
_symmetry.space_group_name_H-M   'P 1'
#
loop_
_entity.id
_entity.type
_entity.pdbx_description
1 polymer ?
#
loop_
_entity_poly.entity_id
_entity_poly.type
_entity_poly.pdbx_seq_one_letter_code
_entity_poly.pdbx_strand_id
1 'polypeptide(L)'
;MTTASAASQGASDFSALVTTCAAPILKTLASAAMASFAPSTILTPAHPVEHLSSPPLAIKDELAACMKAFAAARAIAGEVIDHAVDGLNEVCYTLDIMGEVKHERLQSLTGLPEGHAIALHKFACEWCGKIDAKRAHHTV
;
A
#
# COMPACT_ATOMS: atom_id res chain seq x y z
N MET A 1 40.21 48.95 -19.66
CA MET A 1 40.08 48.46 -18.26
C MET A 1 40.05 46.93 -18.30
N THR A 2 41.15 46.35 -17.84
CA THR A 2 41.41 44.97 -17.40
C THR A 2 40.36 44.54 -16.34
N THR A 3 39.78 43.34 -16.28
CA THR A 3 40.28 42.02 -15.78
C THR A 3 39.16 40.97 -16.02
N ALA A 4 39.35 39.79 -16.64
CA ALA A 4 39.93 38.51 -16.17
C ALA A 4 39.11 37.69 -15.14
N SER A 5 39.17 36.35 -15.32
CA SER A 5 38.85 35.25 -14.37
C SER A 5 37.38 34.83 -14.18
N ALA A 6 37.00 33.56 -14.03
CA ALA A 6 37.67 32.25 -14.20
C ALA A 6 36.59 31.16 -14.23
N ALA A 7 36.90 30.04 -14.88
CA ALA A 7 36.13 28.81 -14.87
C ALA A 7 36.10 28.16 -13.47
N SER A 8 35.03 27.41 -13.18
CA SER A 8 35.11 26.31 -12.22
C SER A 8 34.26 25.14 -12.74
N GLN A 9 34.97 24.16 -13.31
CA GLN A 9 34.48 22.82 -13.58
C GLN A 9 34.51 22.05 -12.26
N GLY A 10 33.34 21.64 -11.78
CA GLY A 10 33.20 20.70 -10.67
C GLY A 10 32.70 19.36 -11.20
N ALA A 11 33.57 18.59 -11.84
CA ALA A 11 33.33 17.17 -12.05
C ALA A 11 33.45 16.48 -10.68
N SER A 12 32.39 15.82 -10.24
CA SER A 12 32.44 14.87 -9.13
C SER A 12 32.07 13.51 -9.67
N ASP A 13 33.09 12.84 -10.21
CA ASP A 13 33.13 11.40 -10.38
C ASP A 13 33.13 10.74 -9.01
N PHE A 14 31.97 10.29 -8.54
CA PHE A 14 31.92 9.33 -7.43
C PHE A 14 31.74 7.93 -7.99
N SER A 15 32.90 7.33 -8.28
CA SER A 15 33.10 5.91 -8.47
C SER A 15 32.90 5.19 -7.13
N ALA A 16 31.90 4.32 -7.04
CA ALA A 16 31.79 3.36 -5.94
C ALA A 16 31.14 2.06 -6.43
N LEU A 17 32.00 1.22 -7.01
CA LEU A 17 32.11 -0.22 -6.77
C LEU A 17 30.82 -1.01 -6.50
N VAL A 18 30.42 -1.74 -7.54
CA VAL A 18 29.87 -3.10 -7.50
C VAL A 18 30.32 -3.89 -6.27
N THR A 19 29.38 -4.43 -5.50
CA THR A 19 29.58 -5.69 -4.76
C THR A 19 28.29 -6.50 -4.77
N THR A 20 28.28 -7.46 -5.68
CA THR A 20 27.46 -8.67 -5.72
C THR A 20 27.56 -9.44 -4.40
N CYS A 21 26.43 -9.92 -3.87
CA CYS A 21 26.32 -11.24 -3.23
C CYS A 21 24.85 -11.69 -3.28
N ALA A 22 24.53 -12.52 -4.27
CA ALA A 22 23.34 -13.36 -4.26
C ALA A 22 23.64 -14.65 -3.49
N ALA A 23 22.78 -15.03 -2.53
CA ALA A 23 22.46 -16.43 -2.23
C ALA A 23 21.21 -16.54 -1.33
N PRO A 24 20.38 -17.57 -1.52
CA PRO A 24 19.10 -17.76 -0.82
C PRO A 24 19.29 -18.55 0.48
N ILE A 25 18.45 -18.29 1.49
CA ILE A 25 18.29 -19.21 2.62
C ILE A 25 16.84 -19.69 2.62
N LEU A 26 16.63 -20.81 1.93
CA LEU A 26 15.47 -21.67 2.13
C LEU A 26 15.60 -22.31 3.52
N LYS A 27 14.69 -21.95 4.44
CA LYS A 27 14.45 -22.74 5.65
C LYS A 27 13.14 -23.49 5.48
N THR A 28 13.26 -24.71 4.96
CA THR A 28 12.26 -25.75 5.12
C THR A 28 12.28 -26.21 6.56
N LEU A 29 11.19 -26.03 7.30
CA LEU A 29 10.95 -26.76 8.54
C LEU A 29 9.68 -27.59 8.36
N ALA A 30 9.89 -28.83 7.91
CA ALA A 30 8.90 -29.88 8.01
C ALA A 30 8.79 -30.26 9.49
N SER A 31 7.68 -29.93 10.14
CA SER A 31 7.28 -30.57 11.39
C SER A 31 6.07 -31.43 11.08
N ALA A 32 6.32 -32.72 10.90
CA ALA A 32 5.31 -33.75 10.92
C ALA A 32 4.95 -34.02 12.40
N ALA A 33 3.69 -33.80 12.75
CA ALA A 33 3.10 -34.36 13.95
C ALA A 33 1.90 -35.19 13.53
N MET A 34 2.12 -36.51 13.41
CA MET A 34 1.04 -37.48 13.46
C MET A 34 0.60 -37.64 14.91
N ALA A 35 -0.65 -37.28 15.20
CA ALA A 35 -1.37 -37.72 16.39
C ALA A 35 -2.82 -37.92 15.92
N SER A 36 -3.16 -39.16 15.59
CA SER A 36 -3.88 -40.08 16.47
C SER A 36 -5.38 -39.81 16.44
N PHE A 37 -6.09 -40.70 15.76
CA PHE A 37 -7.54 -40.74 15.70
C PHE A 37 -8.12 -40.93 17.11
N ALA A 38 -8.95 -39.98 17.53
CA ALA A 38 -10.00 -40.22 18.52
C ALA A 38 -11.28 -39.52 18.04
N PRO A 39 -12.40 -40.25 17.81
CA PRO A 39 -13.66 -39.65 17.41
C PRO A 39 -14.34 -39.09 18.67
N SER A 40 -14.23 -37.79 18.89
CA SER A 40 -15.06 -37.10 19.87
C SER A 40 -16.18 -36.39 19.14
N THR A 41 -17.32 -37.06 19.11
CA THR A 41 -18.62 -36.54 18.73
C THR A 41 -18.94 -35.32 19.59
N ILE A 42 -18.72 -34.12 19.06
CA ILE A 42 -19.30 -32.91 19.62
C ILE A 42 -20.17 -32.32 18.52
N LEU A 43 -21.48 -32.58 18.67
CA LEU A 43 -22.55 -31.85 18.01
C LEU A 43 -22.46 -30.38 18.47
N THR A 44 -21.73 -29.56 17.74
CA THR A 44 -21.86 -28.11 17.85
C THR A 44 -23.20 -27.73 17.24
N PRO A 45 -24.06 -26.97 17.96
CA PRO A 45 -25.29 -26.48 17.37
C PRO A 45 -24.94 -25.55 16.22
N ALA A 46 -25.54 -25.81 15.06
CA ALA A 46 -25.48 -24.92 13.91
C ALA A 46 -26.07 -23.57 14.34
N HIS A 47 -25.20 -22.60 14.60
CA HIS A 47 -25.62 -21.22 14.64
C HIS A 47 -26.14 -20.88 13.24
N PRO A 48 -27.39 -20.40 13.09
CA PRO A 48 -27.79 -19.76 11.86
C PRO A 48 -26.81 -18.61 11.66
N VAL A 49 -26.03 -18.67 10.59
CA VAL A 49 -25.31 -17.51 10.09
C VAL A 49 -26.40 -16.58 9.59
N GLU A 50 -26.98 -15.80 10.50
CA GLU A 50 -27.77 -14.65 10.13
C GLU A 50 -26.85 -13.81 9.25
N HIS A 51 -27.22 -13.76 7.97
CA HIS A 51 -26.60 -12.93 6.95
C HIS A 51 -26.81 -11.49 7.39
N LEU A 52 -25.95 -11.02 8.30
CA LEU A 52 -25.85 -9.63 8.70
C LEU A 52 -25.45 -8.88 7.43
N SER A 53 -26.48 -8.36 6.78
CA SER A 53 -26.39 -7.46 5.64
C SER A 53 -25.83 -6.15 6.20
N SER A 54 -24.51 -6.15 6.42
CA SER A 54 -23.77 -4.95 6.72
C SER A 54 -23.98 -3.99 5.56
N PRO A 55 -24.39 -2.73 5.83
CA PRO A 55 -24.49 -1.73 4.78
C PRO A 55 -23.14 -1.64 4.06
N PRO A 56 -23.11 -1.39 2.73
CA PRO A 56 -21.86 -1.24 2.00
C PRO A 56 -20.98 -0.26 2.77
N LEU A 57 -19.75 -0.70 3.12
CA LEU A 57 -18.75 0.12 3.80
C LEU A 57 -18.75 1.48 3.11
N ALA A 58 -18.98 2.54 3.88
CA ALA A 58 -19.09 3.87 3.30
C ALA A 58 -17.84 4.14 2.48
N ILE A 59 -17.97 4.66 1.26
CA ILE A 59 -16.86 4.91 0.32
C ILE A 59 -15.69 5.68 0.97
N LYS A 60 -16.01 6.47 2.00
CA LYS A 60 -15.06 7.19 2.86
C LYS A 60 -14.09 6.27 3.63
N ASP A 61 -14.54 5.08 4.02
CA ASP A 61 -13.73 4.08 4.73
C ASP A 61 -12.74 3.38 3.79
N GLU A 62 -13.06 3.24 2.51
CA GLU A 62 -12.20 2.56 1.54
C GLU A 62 -10.92 3.36 1.26
N LEU A 63 -11.03 4.69 1.14
CA LEU A 63 -9.88 5.58 0.98
C LEU A 63 -8.95 5.52 2.20
N ALA A 64 -9.52 5.67 3.40
CA ALA A 64 -8.76 5.61 4.64
C ALA A 64 -8.09 4.24 4.83
N ALA A 65 -8.78 3.15 4.48
CA ALA A 65 -8.23 1.80 4.52
C ALA A 65 -7.06 1.63 3.53
N CYS A 66 -7.20 2.13 2.29
CA CYS A 66 -6.13 2.11 1.30
C CYS A 66 -4.90 2.89 1.79
N MET A 67 -5.10 4.11 2.30
CA MET A 67 -4.02 4.96 2.81
C MET A 67 -3.30 4.34 4.01
N LYS A 68 -4.04 3.73 4.94
CA LYS A 68 -3.46 2.98 6.07
C LYS A 68 -2.67 1.75 5.61
N ALA A 69 -3.16 1.02 4.61
CA ALA A 69 -2.44 -0.12 4.06
C ALA A 69 -1.14 0.32 3.34
N PHE A 70 -1.19 1.45 2.62
CA PHE A 70 -0.01 2.05 2.02
C PHE A 70 1.02 2.49 3.08
N ALA A 71 0.55 3.12 4.16
CA ALA A 71 1.38 3.52 5.29
C ALA A 71 2.15 2.33 5.87
N ALA A 72 1.44 1.22 6.10
CA ALA A 72 2.03 -0.02 6.61
C ALA A 72 3.05 -0.61 5.63
N ALA A 73 2.75 -0.61 4.32
CA ALA A 73 3.64 -1.14 3.29
C ALA A 73 4.93 -0.31 3.09
N ARG A 74 4.88 0.99 3.44
CA ARG A 74 6.00 1.94 3.26
C ARG A 74 6.64 2.39 4.58
N ALA A 75 6.17 1.89 5.72
CA ALA A 75 6.59 2.33 7.05
C ALA A 75 6.49 3.86 7.23
N ILE A 76 5.41 4.47 6.75
CA ILE A 76 5.13 5.91 6.90
C ILE A 76 4.44 6.13 8.26
N ALA A 77 4.80 7.21 8.95
CA ALA A 77 4.18 7.60 10.21
C ALA A 77 2.67 7.84 10.03
N GLY A 78 1.86 7.33 10.97
CA GLY A 78 0.40 7.44 10.93
C GLY A 78 -0.10 8.88 10.82
N GLU A 79 0.50 9.81 11.56
CA GLU A 79 0.14 11.23 11.56
C GLU A 79 0.26 11.88 10.17
N VAL A 80 1.29 11.52 9.40
CA VAL A 80 1.49 12.01 8.03
C VAL A 80 0.39 11.50 7.11
N ILE A 81 -0.05 10.26 7.34
CA ILE A 81 -1.07 9.61 6.53
C ILE A 81 -2.46 10.14 6.87
N ASP A 82 -2.74 10.41 8.15
CA ASP A 82 -4.00 11.01 8.56
C ASP A 82 -4.16 12.41 7.94
N HIS A 83 -3.11 13.24 7.97
CA HIS A 83 -3.11 14.53 7.27
C HIS A 83 -3.28 14.39 5.74
N ALA A 84 -2.66 13.38 5.13
CA ALA A 84 -2.83 13.09 3.71
C ALA A 84 -4.27 12.65 3.38
N VAL A 85 -4.90 11.85 4.24
CA VAL A 85 -6.30 11.43 4.11
C VAL A 85 -7.24 12.63 4.23
N ASP A 86 -6.99 13.54 5.18
CA ASP A 86 -7.77 14.76 5.35
C ASP A 86 -7.67 15.66 4.11
N GLY A 87 -6.46 15.87 3.59
CA GLY A 87 -6.25 16.66 2.37
C GLY A 87 -6.94 16.08 1.14
N LEU A 88 -7.00 14.75 1.01
CA LEU A 88 -7.75 14.08 -0.06
C LEU A 88 -9.26 14.17 0.16
N ASN A 89 -9.73 14.04 1.40
CA ASN A 89 -11.15 14.15 1.74
C ASN A 89 -11.69 15.57 1.52
N GLU A 90 -10.89 16.61 1.78
CA GLU A 90 -11.29 18.01 1.61
C GLU A 90 -11.65 18.32 0.14
N VAL A 91 -10.97 17.68 -0.81
CA VAL A 91 -11.24 17.79 -2.25
C VAL A 91 -12.15 16.68 -2.78
N CYS A 92 -12.83 15.95 -1.90
CA CYS A 92 -13.75 14.86 -2.24
C CYS A 92 -13.11 13.78 -3.13
N TYR A 93 -11.82 13.48 -2.95
CA TYR A 93 -11.20 12.37 -3.69
C TYR A 93 -11.77 11.03 -3.23
N THR A 94 -12.00 10.15 -4.19
CA THR A 94 -12.34 8.75 -3.94
C THR A 94 -11.21 7.86 -4.45
N LEU A 95 -11.21 6.63 -3.96
CA LEU A 95 -10.23 5.62 -4.34
C LEU A 95 -10.22 5.35 -5.85
N ASP A 96 -11.39 5.34 -6.50
CA ASP A 96 -11.53 5.14 -7.95
C ASP A 96 -10.81 6.23 -8.75
N ILE A 97 -10.93 7.48 -8.31
CA ILE A 97 -10.35 8.64 -9.00
C ILE A 97 -8.84 8.71 -8.75
N MET A 98 -8.33 8.21 -7.62
CA MET A 98 -6.90 8.23 -7.31
C MET A 98 -6.03 7.50 -8.33
N GLY A 99 -6.57 6.46 -8.98
CA GLY A 99 -5.86 5.71 -10.02
C GLY A 99 -5.76 6.43 -11.37
N GLU A 100 -6.53 7.51 -11.57
CA GLU A 100 -6.55 8.30 -12.81
C GLU A 100 -5.75 9.60 -12.68
N VAL A 101 -5.38 9.98 -11.45
CA VAL A 101 -4.79 11.28 -11.14
C VAL A 101 -3.28 11.23 -11.23
N LYS A 102 -2.67 12.23 -11.88
CA LYS A 102 -1.21 12.35 -11.94
C LYS A 102 -0.58 12.42 -10.55
N HIS A 103 0.56 11.74 -10.39
CA HIS A 103 1.33 11.71 -9.13
C HIS A 103 1.72 13.11 -8.63
N GLU A 104 1.97 14.08 -9.52
CA GLU A 104 2.24 15.50 -9.17
C GLU A 104 1.08 16.12 -8.37
N ARG A 105 -0.16 15.81 -8.76
CA ARG A 105 -1.35 16.31 -8.07
C ARG A 105 -1.53 15.60 -6.73
N LEU A 106 -1.29 14.30 -6.68
CA LEU A 106 -1.32 13.54 -5.43
C LEU A 106 -0.27 14.06 -4.44
N GLN A 107 0.94 14.36 -4.90
CA GLN A 107 1.98 14.99 -4.09
C GLN A 107 1.51 16.34 -3.52
N SER A 108 0.92 17.21 -4.35
CA SER A 108 0.42 18.50 -3.91
C SER A 108 -0.71 18.40 -2.87
N LEU A 109 -1.56 17.38 -2.95
CA LEU A 109 -2.70 17.19 -2.03
C LEU A 109 -2.29 16.52 -0.72
N THR A 110 -1.36 15.57 -0.79
CA THR A 110 -0.97 14.74 0.37
C THR A 110 0.26 15.25 1.10
N GLY A 111 1.05 16.13 0.48
CA GLY A 111 2.34 16.59 1.01
C GLY A 111 3.42 15.49 1.02
N LEU A 112 3.15 14.32 0.43
CA LEU A 112 4.09 13.22 0.39
C LEU A 112 5.26 13.51 -0.55
N PRO A 113 6.47 12.99 -0.28
CA PRO A 113 7.57 13.06 -1.24
C PRO A 113 7.18 12.45 -2.59
N GLU A 114 7.73 12.97 -3.69
CA GLU A 114 7.40 12.52 -5.06
C GLU A 114 7.45 10.99 -5.22
N GLY A 115 8.52 10.35 -4.72
CA GLY A 115 8.65 8.89 -4.77
C GLY A 115 7.52 8.15 -4.04
N HIS A 116 7.00 8.71 -2.95
CA HIS A 116 5.84 8.18 -2.24
C HIS A 116 4.54 8.45 -2.99
N ALA A 117 4.39 9.62 -3.63
CA ALA A 117 3.21 9.92 -4.45
C ALA A 117 3.10 8.99 -5.68
N ILE A 118 4.22 8.72 -6.35
CA ILE A 118 4.29 7.73 -7.45
C ILE A 118 3.95 6.33 -6.94
N ALA A 119 4.51 5.94 -5.79
CA ALA A 119 4.23 4.65 -5.18
C ALA A 119 2.77 4.53 -4.76
N LEU A 120 2.18 5.59 -4.22
CA LEU A 120 0.78 5.66 -3.80
C LEU A 120 -0.15 5.49 -5.01
N HIS A 121 0.13 6.19 -6.11
CA HIS A 121 -0.63 6.05 -7.35
C HIS A 121 -0.67 4.59 -7.82
N LYS A 122 0.50 3.94 -7.93
CA LYS A 122 0.58 2.52 -8.31
C LYS A 122 -0.17 1.62 -7.34
N PHE A 123 0.01 1.86 -6.03
CA PHE A 123 -0.65 1.08 -4.99
C PHE A 123 -2.18 1.21 -5.05
N ALA A 124 -2.69 2.43 -5.26
CA ALA A 124 -4.11 2.69 -5.41
C ALA A 124 -4.68 1.94 -6.63
N CYS A 125 -4.02 1.98 -7.79
CA CYS A 125 -4.46 1.20 -8.97
C CYS A 125 -4.57 -0.30 -8.67
N GLU A 126 -3.55 -0.88 -8.01
CA GLU A 126 -3.57 -2.30 -7.63
C GLU A 126 -4.64 -2.61 -6.59
N TRP A 127 -4.88 -1.70 -5.66
CA TRP A 127 -5.88 -1.85 -4.61
C TRP A 127 -7.29 -1.81 -5.21
N CYS A 128 -7.60 -0.87 -6.11
CA CYS A 128 -8.87 -0.81 -6.82
C CYS A 128 -9.17 -2.14 -7.52
N GLY A 129 -8.19 -2.68 -8.26
CA GLY A 129 -8.34 -3.98 -8.94
C GLY A 129 -8.66 -5.13 -7.98
N LYS A 130 -8.12 -5.14 -6.76
CA LYS A 130 -8.45 -6.15 -5.73
C LYS A 130 -9.86 -5.98 -5.18
N ILE A 131 -10.29 -4.73 -4.97
CA ILE A 131 -11.64 -4.43 -4.49
C ILE A 131 -12.67 -4.80 -5.55
N ASP A 132 -12.43 -4.46 -6.81
CA ASP A 132 -13.32 -4.80 -7.93
C ASP A 132 -13.43 -6.31 -8.14
N ALA A 133 -12.31 -7.03 -8.08
CA ALA A 133 -12.32 -8.49 -8.13
C ALA A 133 -13.16 -9.08 -6.98
N LYS A 134 -13.03 -8.53 -5.76
CA LYS A 134 -13.82 -8.98 -4.60
C LYS A 134 -15.31 -8.67 -4.76
N ARG A 135 -15.66 -7.50 -5.31
CA ARG A 135 -17.05 -7.10 -5.60
C ARG A 135 -17.68 -8.02 -6.64
N ALA A 136 -16.95 -8.36 -7.71
CA ALA A 136 -17.42 -9.28 -8.74
C ALA A 136 -17.75 -10.69 -8.18
N HIS A 137 -16.94 -11.17 -7.23
CA HIS A 137 -17.16 -12.48 -6.59
C HIS A 137 -18.32 -12.54 -5.59
N HIS A 138 -18.81 -11.40 -5.09
CA HIS A 138 -19.94 -11.34 -4.15
C HIS A 138 -21.31 -11.14 -4.83
N THR A 139 -21.35 -11.05 -6.16
CA THR A 139 -22.58 -10.83 -6.94
C THR A 139 -23.10 -12.11 -7.60
N VAL A 140 -22.89 -13.27 -6.97
CA VAL A 140 -23.37 -14.59 -7.43
C VAL A 140 -24.17 -15.27 -6.33
#